data_AF-A0A3C1LG80-F1
#
_entry.id   AF-A0A3C1LG80-F1
#
_cell.length_a   1.000
_cell.length_b   1.000
_cell.length_c   1.000
_cell.angle_alpha   90.00
_cell.angle_beta   90.00
_cell.angle_gamma   90.00
#
_symmetry.space_group_name_H-M   'P 1'
#
loop_
_entity.id
_entity.type
_entity.pdbx_description
1 polymer ?
#
loop_
_entity_poly.entity_id
_entity_poly.type
_entity_poly.pdbx_seq_one_letter_code
_entity_poly.pdbx_strand_id
1 'polypeptide(L)'
;GVPKGHKANGSMVMNFSANMLGLDNAATPLGLAAMKELQELNETPTTATNAQIMFLALNTAGLTIIPTSVIAMRLSNGAANPADIFLPTLMVTFCSFLSAMVAVAIFQRINIFKLPVLLFVGGFMGIMALLFWWLQGKDAAYIQTYTGMLGAAIIFSIIIAFIVAGVFKKIQVYEAFIDGAKEGFSTSVMIVPYLVAILVAISVFRTTGCMDYIVQGLGSVFAAIGLNTDFVPTLPVGLMKSLSGSGARGLMVDVFKTYGVDSFQGKLASIIQGGTETTFYVLAVYFGSVGIKKTRHAVAAGLIADIVGVVAAIIVAYIFFH
;
A
#
# COMPACT_ATOMS: atom_id res chain seq x y z
N GLY A 1 9.01 17.03 15.82
CA GLY A 1 8.08 18.04 15.30
C GLY A 1 6.78 18.08 16.08
N VAL A 2 6.22 16.93 16.45
CA VAL A 2 4.99 16.85 17.25
C VAL A 2 5.33 16.74 18.74
N PRO A 3 4.73 17.54 19.64
CA PRO A 3 4.92 17.41 21.09
C PRO A 3 4.47 16.04 21.62
N LYS A 4 5.12 15.56 22.69
CA LYS A 4 4.67 14.35 23.39
C LYS A 4 3.27 14.58 23.96
N GLY A 5 2.36 13.61 23.76
CA GLY A 5 0.99 13.70 24.24
C GLY A 5 0.02 14.48 23.33
N HIS A 6 0.50 15.07 22.22
CA HIS A 6 -0.39 15.70 21.24
C HIS A 6 -1.32 14.66 20.60
N LYS A 7 -2.58 15.04 20.38
CA LYS A 7 -3.64 14.17 19.82
C LYS A 7 -3.26 13.54 18.48
N ALA A 8 -2.55 14.31 17.64
CA ALA A 8 -1.98 13.86 16.37
C ALA A 8 -1.24 12.51 16.46
N ASN A 9 -0.53 12.26 17.57
CA ASN A 9 0.18 10.98 17.73
C ASN A 9 -0.79 9.79 17.77
N GLY A 10 -1.92 9.92 18.44
CA GLY A 10 -2.96 8.89 18.50
C GLY A 10 -3.58 8.64 17.13
N SER A 11 -3.99 9.71 16.44
CA SER A 11 -4.61 9.61 15.11
C SER A 11 -3.66 9.01 14.07
N MET A 12 -2.37 9.39 14.09
CA MET A 12 -1.35 8.78 13.23
C MET A 12 -1.19 7.28 13.52
N VAL A 13 -1.09 6.88 14.79
CA VAL A 13 -0.95 5.46 15.17
C VAL A 13 -2.18 4.65 14.76
N MET A 14 -3.39 5.19 14.94
CA MET A 14 -4.62 4.53 14.51
C MET A 14 -4.67 4.36 12.99
N ASN A 15 -4.32 5.40 12.24
CA ASN A 15 -4.27 5.33 10.78
C ASN A 15 -3.21 4.32 10.28
N PHE A 16 -1.99 4.33 10.83
CA PHE A 16 -0.98 3.31 10.48
C PHE A 16 -1.47 1.90 10.81
N SER A 17 -2.13 1.73 11.96
CA SER A 17 -2.70 0.43 12.35
C SER A 17 -3.78 -0.03 11.37
N ALA A 18 -4.67 0.86 10.94
CA ALA A 18 -5.72 0.54 9.97
C ALA A 18 -5.14 0.16 8.59
N ASN A 19 -4.14 0.92 8.10
CA ASN A 19 -3.41 0.57 6.88
C ASN A 19 -2.68 -0.76 7.01
N MET A 20 -2.03 -1.01 8.14
CA MET A 20 -1.32 -2.27 8.39
C MET A 20 -2.25 -3.48 8.34
N LEU A 21 -3.51 -3.33 8.72
CA LEU A 21 -4.51 -4.39 8.69
C LEU A 21 -5.22 -4.53 7.33
N GLY A 22 -4.89 -3.70 6.34
CA GLY A 22 -5.58 -3.68 5.05
C GLY A 22 -7.04 -3.20 5.14
N LEU A 23 -7.33 -2.32 6.10
CA LEU A 23 -8.64 -1.69 6.28
C LEU A 23 -8.68 -0.34 5.54
N ASP A 24 -8.38 -0.35 4.23
CA ASP A 24 -8.14 0.84 3.39
C ASP A 24 -9.23 1.92 3.55
N ASN A 25 -10.50 1.48 3.64
CA ASN A 25 -11.66 2.38 3.77
C ASN A 25 -11.77 3.04 5.16
N ALA A 26 -11.23 2.41 6.21
CA ALA A 26 -11.22 2.94 7.57
C ALA A 26 -9.96 3.78 7.86
N ALA A 27 -8.87 3.54 7.12
CA ALA A 27 -7.63 4.29 7.29
C ALA A 27 -7.76 5.76 6.86
N THR A 28 -8.49 6.04 5.78
CA THR A 28 -8.59 7.38 5.20
C THR A 28 -9.19 8.42 6.17
N PRO A 29 -10.34 8.20 6.84
CA PRO A 29 -10.86 9.13 7.85
C PRO A 29 -9.87 9.42 8.98
N LEU A 30 -9.19 8.38 9.49
CA LEU A 30 -8.18 8.50 10.53
C LEU A 30 -6.97 9.32 10.07
N GLY A 31 -6.58 9.17 8.80
CA GLY A 31 -5.47 9.92 8.21
C GLY A 31 -5.81 11.39 7.98
N LEU A 32 -7.06 11.68 7.59
CA LEU A 32 -7.57 13.04 7.52
C LEU A 32 -7.62 13.72 8.89
N ALA A 33 -8.06 12.99 9.93
CA ALA A 33 -8.03 13.47 11.31
C ALA A 33 -6.59 13.77 11.76
N ALA A 34 -5.65 12.84 11.52
CA ALA A 34 -4.24 13.05 11.81
C ALA A 34 -3.67 14.26 11.06
N MET A 35 -4.02 14.46 9.78
CA MET A 35 -3.55 15.59 8.98
C MET A 35 -4.08 16.93 9.51
N LYS A 36 -5.35 16.99 9.94
CA LYS A 36 -5.95 18.17 10.60
C LYS A 36 -5.24 18.49 11.91
N GLU A 37 -5.00 17.50 12.75
CA GLU A 37 -4.29 17.69 14.04
C GLU A 37 -2.81 18.06 13.85
N LEU A 38 -2.16 17.59 12.78
CA LEU A 38 -0.83 18.06 12.40
C LEU A 38 -0.84 19.49 11.86
N GLN A 39 -1.93 19.90 11.22
CA GLN A 39 -2.10 21.24 10.67
C GLN A 39 -2.28 22.29 11.77
N GLU A 40 -2.88 21.95 12.92
CA GLU A 40 -2.97 22.84 14.09
C GLU A 40 -1.59 23.30 14.59
N LEU A 41 -0.56 22.50 14.36
CA LEU A 41 0.83 22.80 14.71
C LEU A 41 1.60 23.53 13.60
N ASN A 42 0.95 23.85 12.47
CA ASN A 42 1.61 24.43 11.31
C ASN A 42 1.64 25.96 11.36
N GLU A 43 2.81 26.54 11.62
CA GLU A 43 3.05 27.99 11.59
C GLU A 43 2.88 28.60 10.19
N THR A 44 2.96 27.79 9.13
CA THR A 44 2.80 28.21 7.73
C THR A 44 1.68 27.42 7.04
N PRO A 45 0.40 27.79 7.23
CA PRO A 45 -0.74 26.93 6.90
C PRO A 45 -0.84 26.44 5.43
N THR A 46 -0.19 27.12 4.49
CA THR A 46 -0.20 26.73 3.07
C THR A 46 0.98 25.86 2.65
N THR A 47 1.94 25.59 3.54
CA THR A 47 3.17 24.83 3.27
C THR A 47 3.28 23.61 4.17
N ALA A 48 3.55 22.44 3.58
CA ALA A 48 3.61 21.19 4.32
C ALA A 48 4.76 21.15 5.34
N THR A 49 4.47 20.78 6.58
CA THR A 49 5.48 20.58 7.62
C THR A 49 6.22 19.25 7.42
N ASN A 50 7.39 19.12 8.05
CA ASN A 50 8.16 17.86 8.02
C ASN A 50 7.35 16.67 8.60
N ALA A 51 6.53 16.91 9.63
CA ALA A 51 5.69 15.88 10.22
C ALA A 51 4.58 15.42 9.28
N GLN A 52 3.91 16.37 8.60
CA GLN A 52 2.89 16.05 7.60
C GLN A 52 3.47 15.26 6.43
N ILE A 53 4.65 15.65 5.93
CA ILE A 53 5.33 14.95 4.83
C ILE A 53 5.74 13.54 5.25
N MET A 54 6.31 13.36 6.45
CA MET A 54 6.70 12.04 6.95
C MET A 54 5.50 11.13 7.14
N PHE A 55 4.44 11.63 7.77
CA PHE A 55 3.20 10.89 7.95
C PHE A 55 2.62 10.45 6.61
N LEU A 56 2.56 11.36 5.65
CA LEU A 56 2.03 11.09 4.32
C LEU A 56 2.87 10.08 3.54
N ALA A 57 4.19 10.27 3.45
CA ALA A 57 5.06 9.39 2.66
C ALA A 57 5.09 7.94 3.21
N LEU A 58 5.04 7.77 4.52
CA LEU A 58 4.92 6.45 5.13
C LEU A 58 3.52 5.85 4.93
N ASN A 59 2.48 6.68 4.79
CA ASN A 59 1.14 6.23 4.42
C ASN A 59 1.08 5.74 2.97
N THR A 60 1.68 6.49 2.03
CA THR A 60 1.67 6.15 0.61
C THR A 60 2.46 4.88 0.33
N ALA A 61 3.50 4.61 1.12
CA ALA A 61 4.21 3.35 1.05
C ALA A 61 3.38 2.16 1.54
N GLY A 62 2.36 2.43 2.37
CA GLY A 62 1.28 1.52 2.72
C GLY A 62 1.76 0.17 3.22
N LEU A 63 2.28 0.11 4.46
CA LEU A 63 2.77 -1.13 5.11
C LEU A 63 1.64 -2.14 5.34
N THR A 64 1.06 -2.70 4.29
CA THR A 64 -0.11 -3.57 4.33
C THR A 64 0.32 -4.97 4.70
N ILE A 65 0.07 -5.38 5.95
CA ILE A 65 0.38 -6.74 6.40
C ILE A 65 -0.57 -7.72 5.72
N ILE A 66 -1.82 -7.32 5.50
CA ILE A 66 -2.85 -8.21 4.99
C ILE A 66 -3.54 -7.60 3.76
N PRO A 67 -3.25 -8.11 2.55
CA PRO A 67 -3.93 -7.66 1.33
C PRO A 67 -5.32 -8.33 1.19
N THR A 68 -6.19 -8.18 2.18
CA THR A 68 -7.50 -8.87 2.26
C THR A 68 -8.34 -8.63 1.01
N SER A 69 -8.41 -7.38 0.54
CA SER A 69 -9.18 -7.00 -0.64
C SER A 69 -8.67 -7.67 -1.92
N VAL A 70 -7.35 -7.84 -2.06
CA VAL A 70 -6.74 -8.53 -3.21
C VAL A 70 -6.99 -10.03 -3.14
N ILE A 71 -6.84 -10.63 -1.95
CA ILE A 71 -7.16 -12.05 -1.73
C ILE A 71 -8.63 -12.33 -2.07
N ALA A 72 -9.56 -11.48 -1.62
CA ALA A 72 -10.98 -11.62 -1.92
C ALA A 72 -11.27 -11.53 -3.44
N MET A 73 -10.57 -10.63 -4.15
CA MET A 73 -10.70 -10.53 -5.60
C MET A 73 -10.09 -11.72 -6.33
N ARG A 74 -8.96 -12.26 -5.86
CA ARG A 74 -8.39 -13.49 -6.41
C ARG A 74 -9.38 -14.64 -6.26
N LEU A 75 -9.99 -14.78 -5.08
CA LEU A 75 -11.02 -15.80 -4.81
C LEU A 75 -12.23 -15.63 -5.72
N SER A 76 -12.77 -14.41 -5.86
CA SER A 76 -13.95 -14.16 -6.71
C SER A 76 -13.69 -14.34 -8.21
N ASN A 77 -12.42 -14.33 -8.64
CA ASN A 77 -12.00 -14.63 -10.01
C ASN A 77 -11.47 -16.06 -10.18
N GLY A 78 -11.68 -16.95 -9.21
CA GLY A 78 -11.41 -18.38 -9.34
C GLY A 78 -9.99 -18.83 -9.05
N ALA A 79 -9.21 -18.06 -8.28
CA ALA A 79 -7.84 -18.46 -7.91
C ALA A 79 -7.85 -19.75 -7.08
N ALA A 80 -7.00 -20.71 -7.45
CA ALA A 80 -6.86 -21.98 -6.74
C ALA A 80 -6.33 -21.77 -5.32
N ASN A 81 -5.40 -20.83 -5.15
CA ASN A 81 -4.89 -20.42 -3.85
C ASN A 81 -4.86 -18.88 -3.77
N PRO A 82 -5.92 -18.23 -3.27
CA PRO A 82 -6.00 -16.77 -3.24
C PRO A 82 -4.94 -16.10 -2.36
N ALA A 83 -4.39 -16.82 -1.38
CA ALA A 83 -3.47 -16.28 -0.37
C ALA A 83 -1.98 -16.51 -0.70
N ASP A 84 -1.64 -17.15 -1.82
CA ASP A 84 -0.26 -17.40 -2.25
C ASP A 84 0.56 -16.13 -2.50
N ILE A 85 -0.11 -15.00 -2.75
CA ILE A 85 0.48 -13.66 -2.88
C ILE A 85 0.85 -13.01 -1.54
N PHE A 86 0.39 -13.54 -0.40
CA PHE A 86 0.49 -12.88 0.91
C PHE A 86 1.93 -12.51 1.26
N LEU A 87 2.83 -13.50 1.21
CA LEU A 87 4.23 -13.30 1.57
C LEU A 87 4.96 -12.40 0.55
N PRO A 88 4.88 -12.64 -0.77
CA PRO A 88 5.40 -11.71 -1.76
C PRO A 88 4.97 -10.26 -1.54
N THR A 89 3.68 -10.05 -1.24
CA THR A 89 3.12 -8.72 -0.99
C THR A 89 3.71 -8.09 0.28
N LEU A 90 3.89 -8.88 1.35
CA LEU A 90 4.50 -8.45 2.60
C LEU A 90 5.97 -8.00 2.40
N MET A 91 6.72 -8.66 1.53
CA MET A 91 8.09 -8.25 1.19
C MET A 91 8.09 -6.92 0.42
N VAL A 92 7.22 -6.79 -0.58
CA VAL A 92 7.12 -5.60 -1.42
C VAL A 92 6.71 -4.37 -0.63
N THR A 93 5.71 -4.50 0.23
CA THR A 93 5.25 -3.39 1.06
C THR A 93 6.32 -2.90 2.03
N PHE A 94 7.12 -3.82 2.57
CA PHE A 94 8.23 -3.43 3.43
C PHE A 94 9.35 -2.74 2.65
N CYS A 95 9.70 -3.21 1.45
CA CYS A 95 10.64 -2.52 0.57
C CYS A 95 10.17 -1.10 0.24
N SER A 96 8.89 -0.93 -0.11
CA SER A 96 8.28 0.38 -0.36
C SER A 96 8.34 1.27 0.89
N PHE A 97 7.93 0.75 2.05
CA PHE A 97 7.95 1.47 3.33
C PHE A 97 9.35 1.94 3.73
N LEU A 98 10.36 1.07 3.60
CA LEU A 98 11.75 1.43 3.85
C LEU A 98 12.23 2.53 2.90
N SER A 99 11.89 2.43 1.61
CA SER A 99 12.31 3.42 0.62
C SER A 99 11.70 4.80 0.88
N ALA A 100 10.43 4.87 1.29
CA ALA A 100 9.79 6.11 1.72
C ALA A 100 10.46 6.68 2.97
N MET A 101 10.71 5.84 3.98
CA MET A 101 11.38 6.24 5.20
C MET A 101 12.79 6.80 4.93
N VAL A 102 13.57 6.11 4.08
CA VAL A 102 14.91 6.55 3.67
C VAL A 102 14.84 7.84 2.86
N ALA A 103 13.93 7.93 1.88
CA ALA A 103 13.76 9.14 1.07
C ALA A 103 13.45 10.36 1.95
N VAL A 104 12.47 10.24 2.85
CA VAL A 104 12.12 11.32 3.78
C VAL A 104 13.28 11.62 4.73
N ALA A 105 13.98 10.61 5.24
CA ALA A 105 15.13 10.81 6.11
C ALA A 105 16.26 11.57 5.42
N ILE A 106 16.52 11.32 4.14
CA ILE A 106 17.49 12.08 3.33
C ILE A 106 17.02 13.53 3.18
N PHE A 107 15.79 13.77 2.73
CA PHE A 107 15.27 15.12 2.52
C PHE A 107 15.18 15.95 3.81
N GLN A 108 14.83 15.31 4.93
CA GLN A 108 14.65 15.97 6.23
C GLN A 108 15.89 15.88 7.14
N ARG A 109 16.97 15.22 6.69
CA ARG A 109 18.20 14.97 7.46
C ARG A 109 17.95 14.29 8.80
N ILE A 110 17.08 13.28 8.81
CA ILE A 110 16.75 12.49 10.00
C ILE A 110 17.75 11.35 10.13
N ASN A 111 18.28 11.15 11.34
CA ASN A 111 19.08 9.97 11.66
C ASN A 111 18.16 8.74 11.88
N ILE A 112 18.19 7.79 10.95
CA ILE A 112 17.42 6.53 11.00
C ILE A 112 18.10 5.43 11.83
N PHE A 113 19.35 5.61 12.26
CA PHE A 113 20.09 4.61 13.06
C PHE A 113 19.74 4.66 14.56
N LYS A 114 18.49 5.01 14.88
CA LYS A 114 18.00 4.97 16.26
C LYS A 114 17.52 3.57 16.60
N LEU A 115 17.74 3.15 17.84
CA LEU A 115 17.40 1.81 18.31
C LEU A 115 15.96 1.38 17.96
N PRO A 116 14.90 2.19 18.12
CA PRO A 116 13.54 1.76 17.75
C PRO A 116 13.39 1.45 16.25
N VAL A 117 14.05 2.23 15.39
CA VAL A 117 14.03 2.01 13.93
C VAL A 117 14.84 0.76 13.60
N LEU A 118 16.02 0.61 14.19
CA LEU A 118 16.86 -0.58 13.99
C LEU A 118 16.18 -1.87 14.47
N LEU A 119 15.47 -1.83 15.61
CA LEU A 119 14.70 -2.96 16.11
C LEU A 119 13.53 -3.30 15.18
N PHE A 120 12.82 -2.30 14.68
CA PHE A 120 11.73 -2.51 13.73
C PHE A 120 12.24 -3.13 12.42
N VAL A 121 13.25 -2.51 11.81
CA VAL A 121 13.81 -2.96 10.53
C VAL A 121 14.51 -4.31 10.70
N GLY A 122 15.34 -4.45 11.72
CA GLY A 122 16.06 -5.69 12.03
C GLY A 122 15.12 -6.84 12.41
N GLY A 123 14.06 -6.56 13.17
CA GLY A 123 13.03 -7.54 13.50
C GLY A 123 12.31 -8.06 12.26
N PHE A 124 11.88 -7.16 11.37
CA PHE A 124 11.24 -7.55 10.12
C PHE A 124 12.20 -8.33 9.21
N MET A 125 13.43 -7.84 9.01
CA MET A 125 14.44 -8.56 8.23
C MET A 125 14.74 -9.94 8.81
N GLY A 126 14.79 -10.08 10.15
CA GLY A 126 14.96 -11.35 10.83
C GLY A 126 13.80 -12.33 10.57
N ILE A 127 12.56 -11.85 10.64
CA ILE A 127 11.37 -12.66 10.31
C ILE A 127 11.42 -13.09 8.83
N MET A 128 11.76 -12.19 7.91
CA MET A 128 11.87 -12.51 6.48
C MET A 128 13.01 -13.51 6.21
N ALA A 129 14.16 -13.37 6.88
CA ALA A 129 15.28 -14.29 6.73
C ALA A 129 14.95 -15.70 7.26
N LEU A 130 14.29 -15.80 8.41
CA LEU A 130 13.80 -17.08 8.96
C LEU A 130 12.81 -17.75 8.02
N LEU A 131 11.90 -16.97 7.44
CA LEU A 131 10.91 -17.46 6.52
C LEU A 131 11.53 -17.91 5.19
N PHE A 132 12.47 -17.14 4.66
CA PHE A 132 13.23 -17.52 3.47
C PHE A 132 14.01 -18.83 3.72
N TRP A 133 14.71 -18.94 4.85
CA TRP A 133 15.42 -20.16 5.25
C TRP A 133 14.48 -21.37 5.36
N TRP A 134 13.26 -21.19 5.89
CA TRP A 134 12.27 -22.26 5.97
C TRP A 134 11.75 -22.72 4.58
N LEU A 135 11.66 -21.81 3.63
CA LEU A 135 11.18 -22.08 2.27
C LEU A 135 12.28 -22.54 1.31
N GLN A 136 13.56 -22.36 1.65
CA GLN A 136 14.68 -22.77 0.79
C GLN A 136 14.66 -24.28 0.52
N GLY A 137 14.85 -24.64 -0.77
CA GLY A 137 14.92 -26.04 -1.21
C GLY A 137 13.58 -26.78 -1.23
N LYS A 138 12.46 -26.07 -1.03
CA LYS A 138 11.10 -26.61 -1.20
C LYS A 138 10.61 -26.40 -2.63
N ASP A 139 9.69 -27.26 -3.08
CA ASP A 139 9.05 -27.14 -4.38
C ASP A 139 7.98 -26.03 -4.38
N ALA A 140 7.65 -25.52 -5.57
CA ALA A 140 6.71 -24.40 -5.73
C ALA A 140 5.31 -24.71 -5.16
N ALA A 141 4.85 -25.96 -5.22
CA ALA A 141 3.54 -26.36 -4.67
C ALA A 141 3.54 -26.35 -3.13
N TYR A 142 4.63 -26.76 -2.48
CA TYR A 142 4.82 -26.62 -1.04
C TYR A 142 4.82 -25.15 -0.63
N ILE A 143 5.61 -24.31 -1.31
CA ILE A 143 5.67 -22.87 -1.00
C ILE A 143 4.26 -22.26 -1.08
N GLN A 144 3.52 -22.49 -2.16
CA GLN A 144 2.17 -21.94 -2.30
C GLN A 144 1.20 -22.42 -1.21
N THR A 145 1.16 -23.72 -0.93
CA THR A 145 0.19 -24.28 0.04
C THR A 145 0.45 -23.76 1.44
N TYR A 146 1.71 -23.82 1.89
CA TYR A 146 2.07 -23.44 3.25
C TYR A 146 2.10 -21.92 3.47
N THR A 147 2.50 -21.10 2.47
CA THR A 147 2.37 -19.64 2.60
C THR A 147 0.91 -19.21 2.60
N GLY A 148 0.05 -19.86 1.81
CA GLY A 148 -1.39 -19.59 1.80
C GLY A 148 -2.06 -19.94 3.13
N MET A 149 -1.76 -21.12 3.70
CA MET A 149 -2.26 -21.52 5.02
C MET A 149 -1.77 -20.59 6.14
N LEU A 150 -0.48 -20.23 6.14
CA LEU A 150 0.10 -19.30 7.11
C LEU A 150 -0.55 -17.91 7.01
N GLY A 151 -0.74 -17.40 5.79
CA GLY A 151 -1.46 -16.15 5.55
C GLY A 151 -2.88 -16.21 6.11
N ALA A 152 -3.66 -17.24 5.76
CA ALA A 152 -5.03 -17.41 6.26
C ALA A 152 -5.09 -17.52 7.80
N ALA A 153 -4.18 -18.27 8.41
CA ALA A 153 -4.09 -18.42 9.87
C ALA A 153 -3.79 -17.09 10.56
N ILE A 154 -2.80 -16.32 10.06
CA ILE A 154 -2.46 -14.98 10.59
C ILE A 154 -3.66 -14.05 10.51
N ILE A 155 -4.35 -14.01 9.37
CA ILE A 155 -5.54 -13.18 9.17
C ILE A 155 -6.62 -13.53 10.19
N PHE A 156 -6.94 -14.81 10.30
CA PHE A 156 -7.96 -15.28 11.23
C PHE A 156 -7.60 -14.98 12.68
N SER A 157 -6.35 -15.23 13.10
CA SER A 157 -5.87 -14.94 14.45
C SER A 157 -5.96 -13.45 14.80
N ILE A 158 -5.65 -12.55 13.85
CA ILE A 158 -5.74 -11.11 14.05
C ILE A 158 -7.20 -10.68 14.26
N ILE A 159 -8.13 -11.18 13.45
CA ILE A 159 -9.58 -10.87 13.60
C ILE A 159 -10.08 -11.33 14.98
N ILE A 160 -9.76 -12.56 15.36
CA ILE A 160 -10.13 -13.10 16.68
C ILE A 160 -9.51 -12.27 17.80
N ALA A 161 -8.24 -11.88 17.69
CA ALA A 161 -7.57 -11.05 18.68
C ALA A 161 -8.27 -9.70 18.88
N PHE A 162 -8.76 -9.05 17.82
CA PHE A 162 -9.54 -7.81 17.94
C PHE A 162 -10.87 -8.01 18.64
N ILE A 163 -11.61 -9.07 18.29
CA ILE A 163 -12.89 -9.37 18.94
C ILE A 163 -12.67 -9.65 20.43
N VAL A 164 -11.68 -10.49 20.75
CA VAL A 164 -11.31 -10.84 22.13
C VAL A 164 -10.84 -9.59 22.90
N ALA A 165 -10.01 -8.74 22.30
CA ALA A 165 -9.60 -7.48 22.91
C ALA A 165 -10.78 -6.53 23.15
N GLY A 166 -11.74 -6.48 22.21
CA GLY A 166 -12.99 -5.74 22.37
C GLY A 166 -13.81 -6.24 23.57
N VAL A 167 -13.94 -7.57 23.70
CA VAL A 167 -14.61 -8.20 24.85
C VAL A 167 -13.89 -7.86 26.16
N PHE A 168 -12.56 -8.01 26.24
CA PHE A 168 -11.80 -7.71 27.46
C PHE A 168 -11.87 -6.24 27.86
N LYS A 169 -11.89 -5.32 26.88
CA LYS A 169 -12.04 -3.89 27.12
C LYS A 169 -13.49 -3.45 27.31
N LYS A 170 -14.45 -4.38 27.29
CA LYS A 170 -15.90 -4.11 27.38
C LYS A 170 -16.37 -3.10 26.32
N ILE A 171 -15.77 -3.16 25.14
CA ILE A 171 -16.16 -2.36 23.98
C ILE A 171 -17.30 -3.09 23.27
N GLN A 172 -18.40 -2.40 23.01
CA GLN A 172 -19.48 -2.92 22.19
C GLN A 172 -19.04 -2.95 20.72
N VAL A 173 -18.40 -4.05 20.32
CA VAL A 173 -17.77 -4.19 18.99
C VAL A 173 -18.76 -3.89 17.85
N TYR A 174 -20.01 -4.32 18.00
CA TYR A 174 -21.06 -4.04 17.01
C TYR A 174 -21.38 -2.54 16.91
N GLU A 175 -21.61 -1.85 18.02
CA GLU A 175 -21.91 -0.40 18.00
C GLU A 175 -20.73 0.39 17.45
N ALA A 176 -19.51 0.07 17.89
CA ALA A 176 -18.28 0.69 17.39
C ALA A 176 -18.12 0.51 15.87
N PHE A 177 -18.50 -0.66 15.34
CA PHE A 177 -18.53 -0.90 13.90
C PHE A 177 -19.55 0.01 13.19
N ILE A 178 -20.77 0.15 13.73
CA ILE A 178 -21.82 0.99 13.15
C ILE A 178 -21.40 2.47 13.14
N ASP A 179 -20.83 2.97 14.23
CA ASP A 179 -20.38 4.36 14.30
C ASP A 179 -19.23 4.63 13.33
N GLY A 180 -18.27 3.70 13.22
CA GLY A 180 -17.21 3.77 12.22
C GLY A 180 -17.76 3.79 10.79
N ALA A 181 -18.79 2.99 10.49
CA ALA A 181 -19.43 2.97 9.17
C ALA A 181 -20.12 4.31 8.83
N LYS A 182 -20.78 4.96 9.80
CA LYS A 182 -21.40 6.28 9.63
C LYS A 182 -20.38 7.38 9.34
N GLU A 183 -19.28 7.42 10.10
CA GLU A 183 -18.21 8.40 9.89
C GLU A 183 -17.52 8.21 8.52
N GLY A 184 -17.31 6.94 8.14
CA GLY A 184 -16.79 6.58 6.82
C GLY A 184 -17.67 7.07 5.67
N PHE A 185 -18.99 7.08 5.84
CA PHE A 185 -19.92 7.60 4.82
C PHE A 185 -19.74 9.11 4.58
N SER A 186 -19.65 9.91 5.65
CA SER A 186 -19.40 11.36 5.55
C SER A 186 -18.06 11.66 4.86
N THR A 187 -17.02 10.92 5.22
CA THR A 187 -15.69 11.04 4.59
C THR A 187 -15.75 10.69 3.10
N SER A 188 -16.51 9.66 2.72
CA SER A 188 -16.66 9.25 1.32
C SER A 188 -17.24 10.37 0.46
N VAL A 189 -18.33 11.02 0.92
CA VAL A 189 -18.98 12.14 0.20
C VAL A 189 -18.02 13.31 -0.01
N MET A 190 -17.22 13.67 1.00
CA MET A 190 -16.21 14.73 0.90
C MET A 190 -15.14 14.46 -0.16
N ILE A 191 -14.80 13.18 -0.39
CA ILE A 191 -13.71 12.79 -1.30
C ILE A 191 -14.19 12.62 -2.75
N VAL A 192 -15.49 12.41 -3.01
CA VAL A 192 -16.04 12.18 -4.36
C VAL A 192 -15.55 13.20 -5.40
N PRO A 193 -15.55 14.54 -5.17
CA PRO A 193 -15.13 15.49 -6.19
C PRO A 193 -13.67 15.31 -6.63
N TYR A 194 -12.76 15.03 -5.68
CA TYR A 194 -11.35 14.79 -5.96
C TYR A 194 -11.16 13.49 -6.75
N LEU A 195 -11.91 12.44 -6.39
CA LEU A 195 -11.90 11.16 -7.12
C LEU A 195 -12.37 11.32 -8.55
N VAL A 196 -13.46 12.04 -8.80
CA VAL A 196 -14.00 12.24 -10.15
C VAL A 196 -12.96 12.93 -11.04
N ALA A 197 -12.29 13.98 -10.56
CA ALA A 197 -11.26 14.67 -11.34
C ALA A 197 -10.09 13.74 -11.73
N ILE A 198 -9.60 12.94 -10.79
CA ILE A 198 -8.51 11.98 -11.03
C ILE A 198 -8.96 10.88 -12.01
N LEU A 199 -10.15 10.31 -11.83
CA LEU A 199 -10.68 9.25 -12.68
C LEU A 199 -10.92 9.72 -14.12
N VAL A 200 -11.36 10.97 -14.32
CA VAL A 200 -11.48 11.57 -15.65
C VAL A 200 -10.11 11.71 -16.31
N ALA A 201 -9.12 12.27 -15.60
CA ALA A 201 -7.75 12.42 -16.12
C ALA A 201 -7.13 11.06 -16.52
N ILE A 202 -7.30 10.05 -15.65
CA ILE A 202 -6.86 8.67 -15.90
C ILE A 202 -7.58 8.07 -17.12
N SER A 203 -8.89 8.27 -17.24
CA SER A 203 -9.66 7.71 -18.34
C SER A 203 -9.22 8.30 -19.69
N VAL A 204 -8.95 9.61 -19.74
CA VAL A 204 -8.37 10.27 -20.91
C VAL A 204 -6.99 9.70 -21.23
N PHE A 205 -6.12 9.57 -20.22
CA PHE A 205 -4.78 9.01 -20.39
C PHE A 205 -4.78 7.56 -20.94
N ARG A 206 -5.74 6.74 -20.48
CA ARG A 206 -5.89 5.37 -20.97
C ARG A 206 -6.47 5.32 -22.38
N THR A 207 -7.54 6.08 -22.64
CA THR A 207 -8.28 6.03 -23.91
C THR A 207 -7.48 6.62 -25.07
N THR A 208 -6.53 7.52 -24.79
CA THR A 208 -5.63 8.10 -25.79
C THR A 208 -4.50 7.17 -26.24
N GLY A 209 -4.33 5.99 -25.61
CA GLY A 209 -3.25 5.06 -25.92
C GLY A 209 -1.88 5.48 -25.36
N CYS A 210 -1.79 6.59 -24.60
CA CYS A 210 -0.55 7.03 -23.97
C CYS A 210 0.06 5.96 -23.06
N MET A 211 -0.78 5.22 -22.33
CA MET A 211 -0.34 4.11 -21.49
C MET A 211 0.34 3.01 -22.32
N ASP A 212 -0.21 2.67 -23.48
CA ASP A 212 0.32 1.61 -24.34
C ASP A 212 1.70 1.98 -24.89
N TYR A 213 1.90 3.25 -25.31
CA TYR A 213 3.21 3.74 -25.75
C TYR A 213 4.27 3.64 -24.66
N ILE A 214 3.92 3.99 -23.42
CA ILE A 214 4.86 3.90 -22.28
C ILE A 214 5.21 2.44 -22.01
N VAL A 215 4.22 1.55 -21.97
CA VAL A 215 4.40 0.13 -21.65
C VAL A 215 5.21 -0.57 -22.74
N GLN A 216 4.92 -0.32 -24.01
CA GLN A 216 5.68 -0.87 -25.14
C GLN A 216 7.09 -0.30 -25.20
N GLY A 217 7.26 0.99 -24.91
CA GLY A 217 8.58 1.64 -24.83
C GLY A 217 9.45 1.01 -23.74
N LEU A 218 8.90 0.87 -22.53
CA LEU A 218 9.58 0.18 -21.42
C LEU A 218 9.89 -1.28 -21.81
N GLY A 219 8.92 -2.02 -22.34
CA GLY A 219 9.12 -3.40 -22.78
C GLY A 219 10.23 -3.54 -23.81
N SER A 220 10.32 -2.62 -24.77
CA SER A 220 11.38 -2.59 -25.79
C SER A 220 12.75 -2.34 -25.18
N VAL A 221 12.84 -1.44 -24.17
CA VAL A 221 14.08 -1.19 -23.43
C VAL A 221 14.51 -2.44 -22.66
N PHE A 222 13.60 -3.08 -21.93
CA PHE A 222 13.89 -4.30 -21.17
C PHE A 222 14.28 -5.48 -22.07
N ALA A 223 13.61 -5.63 -23.22
CA ALA A 223 13.97 -6.62 -24.24
C ALA A 223 15.37 -6.35 -24.83
N ALA A 224 15.71 -5.08 -25.10
CA ALA A 224 17.01 -4.70 -25.67
C ALA A 224 18.19 -4.99 -24.72
N ILE A 225 17.96 -4.96 -23.41
CA ILE A 225 18.97 -5.33 -22.39
C ILE A 225 18.92 -6.83 -22.03
N GLY A 226 18.13 -7.63 -22.75
CA GLY A 226 18.07 -9.09 -22.59
C GLY A 226 17.34 -9.57 -21.33
N LEU A 227 16.51 -8.73 -20.71
CA LEU A 227 15.72 -9.12 -19.55
C LEU A 227 14.38 -9.76 -19.98
N ASN A 228 13.88 -10.69 -19.15
CA ASN A 228 12.55 -11.29 -19.35
C ASN A 228 11.48 -10.18 -19.27
N THR A 229 10.56 -10.15 -20.24
CA THR A 229 9.51 -9.12 -20.39
C THR A 229 8.10 -9.59 -19.98
N ASP A 230 7.95 -10.77 -19.36
CA ASP A 230 6.66 -11.33 -18.94
C ASP A 230 5.90 -10.44 -17.95
N PHE A 231 6.61 -9.55 -17.25
CA PHE A 231 6.03 -8.55 -16.35
C PHE A 231 5.40 -7.35 -17.07
N VAL A 232 5.78 -7.07 -18.32
CA VAL A 232 5.39 -5.86 -19.08
C VAL A 232 3.86 -5.66 -19.12
N PRO A 233 3.03 -6.71 -19.34
CA PRO A 233 1.57 -6.57 -19.31
C PRO A 233 0.98 -6.07 -17.99
N THR A 234 1.74 -6.16 -16.89
CA THR A 234 1.30 -5.72 -15.56
C THR A 234 1.74 -4.29 -15.21
N LEU A 235 2.64 -3.69 -16.00
CA LEU A 235 3.10 -2.31 -15.80
C LEU A 235 1.97 -1.27 -15.74
N PRO A 236 0.87 -1.37 -16.53
CA PRO A 236 -0.28 -0.49 -16.36
C PRO A 236 -0.82 -0.47 -14.93
N VAL A 237 -0.84 -1.62 -14.23
CA VAL A 237 -1.31 -1.72 -12.84
C VAL A 237 -0.39 -0.93 -11.93
N GLY A 238 0.93 -1.06 -12.07
CA GLY A 238 1.93 -0.34 -11.28
C GLY A 238 1.89 1.17 -11.49
N LEU A 239 1.84 1.61 -12.76
CA LEU A 239 1.71 3.03 -13.10
C LEU A 239 0.40 3.62 -12.57
N MET A 240 -0.69 2.86 -12.69
CA MET A 240 -1.98 3.29 -12.20
C MET A 240 -2.03 3.34 -10.68
N LYS A 241 -1.29 2.47 -9.99
CA LYS A 241 -1.30 2.39 -8.52
C LYS A 241 -0.82 3.69 -7.87
N SER A 242 0.17 4.37 -8.46
CA SER A 242 0.58 5.72 -8.00
C SER A 242 -0.53 6.77 -8.08
N LEU A 243 -1.40 6.65 -9.09
CA LEU A 243 -2.45 7.62 -9.40
C LEU A 243 -3.77 7.31 -8.68
N SER A 244 -4.19 6.05 -8.72
CA SER A 244 -5.50 5.58 -8.23
C SER A 244 -5.50 4.09 -7.94
N GLY A 245 -5.84 3.74 -6.70
CA GLY A 245 -5.87 2.35 -6.24
C GLY A 245 -7.07 1.59 -6.78
N SER A 246 -8.20 2.28 -6.96
CA SER A 246 -9.39 1.73 -7.60
C SER A 246 -9.22 1.57 -9.11
N GLY A 247 -8.52 2.51 -9.77
CA GLY A 247 -8.14 2.39 -11.17
C GLY A 247 -7.20 1.21 -11.41
N ALA A 248 -6.17 1.07 -10.58
CA ALA A 248 -5.22 -0.05 -10.63
C ALA A 248 -5.90 -1.39 -10.39
N ARG A 249 -6.87 -1.42 -9.46
CA ARG A 249 -7.69 -2.60 -9.20
C ARG A 249 -8.51 -3.03 -10.42
N GLY A 250 -9.09 -2.08 -11.16
CA GLY A 250 -9.76 -2.36 -12.42
C GLY A 250 -8.84 -3.01 -13.45
N LEU A 251 -7.64 -2.44 -13.62
CA LEU A 251 -6.61 -3.00 -14.53
C LEU A 251 -6.11 -4.38 -14.08
N MET A 252 -5.99 -4.62 -12.78
CA MET A 252 -5.66 -5.94 -12.24
C MET A 252 -6.72 -6.99 -12.63
N VAL A 253 -8.00 -6.64 -12.56
CA VAL A 253 -9.09 -7.52 -13.01
C VAL A 253 -9.04 -7.74 -14.53
N ASP A 254 -8.66 -6.72 -15.31
CA ASP A 254 -8.45 -6.88 -16.75
C ASP A 254 -7.30 -7.88 -17.02
N VAL A 255 -6.19 -7.81 -16.26
CA VAL A 255 -5.11 -8.81 -16.32
C VAL A 255 -5.63 -10.22 -15.99
N PHE A 256 -6.49 -10.38 -14.98
CA PHE A 256 -7.08 -11.68 -14.65
C PHE A 256 -7.90 -12.25 -15.81
N LYS A 257 -8.67 -11.41 -16.50
CA LYS A 257 -9.48 -11.82 -17.65
C LYS A 257 -8.63 -12.20 -18.85
N THR A 258 -7.51 -11.51 -19.08
CA THR A 258 -6.65 -11.74 -20.25
C THR A 258 -5.67 -12.90 -20.06
N TYR A 259 -5.04 -13.00 -18.89
CA TYR A 259 -3.96 -13.98 -18.64
C TYR A 259 -4.37 -15.10 -17.67
N GLY A 260 -5.46 -14.93 -16.93
CA GLY A 260 -5.86 -15.81 -15.83
C GLY A 260 -5.33 -15.34 -14.48
N VAL A 261 -6.12 -15.52 -13.42
CA VAL A 261 -5.79 -15.03 -12.06
C VAL A 261 -4.55 -15.70 -11.44
N ASP A 262 -4.28 -16.96 -11.81
CA ASP A 262 -3.12 -17.73 -11.34
C ASP A 262 -1.92 -17.72 -12.29
N SER A 263 -2.01 -16.97 -13.41
CA SER A 263 -0.84 -16.69 -14.24
C SER A 263 0.19 -15.86 -13.49
N PHE A 264 1.44 -15.87 -13.98
CA PHE A 264 2.49 -14.98 -13.48
C PHE A 264 2.02 -13.52 -13.47
N GLN A 265 1.39 -13.07 -14.56
CA GLN A 265 0.86 -11.71 -14.70
C GLN A 265 -0.25 -11.43 -13.68
N GLY A 266 -1.17 -12.38 -13.47
CA GLY A 266 -2.23 -12.28 -12.46
C GLY A 266 -1.66 -12.16 -11.04
N LYS A 267 -0.68 -12.99 -10.69
CA LYS A 267 -0.01 -12.94 -9.37
C LYS A 267 0.78 -11.64 -9.18
N LEU A 268 1.55 -11.22 -10.18
CA LEU A 268 2.29 -9.96 -10.13
C LEU A 268 1.37 -8.74 -10.03
N ALA A 269 0.30 -8.67 -10.83
CA ALA A 269 -0.70 -7.60 -10.73
C ALA A 269 -1.35 -7.56 -9.34
N SER A 270 -1.58 -8.73 -8.74
CA SER A 270 -2.09 -8.85 -7.37
C SER A 270 -1.09 -8.30 -6.33
N ILE A 271 0.19 -8.65 -6.46
CA ILE A 271 1.26 -8.15 -5.57
C ILE A 271 1.39 -6.63 -5.69
N ILE A 272 1.42 -6.09 -6.90
CA ILE A 272 1.48 -4.64 -7.13
C ILE A 272 0.29 -3.94 -6.49
N GLN A 273 -0.92 -4.48 -6.68
CA GLN A 273 -2.14 -3.90 -6.13
C GLN A 273 -2.16 -3.92 -4.59
N GLY A 274 -1.64 -4.99 -3.98
CA GLY A 274 -1.63 -5.19 -2.53
C GLY A 274 -0.42 -4.60 -1.81
N GLY A 275 0.64 -4.24 -2.53
CA GLY A 275 1.95 -3.94 -1.95
C GLY A 275 2.19 -2.47 -1.57
N THR A 276 1.43 -1.52 -2.09
CA THR A 276 1.62 -0.08 -1.80
C THR A 276 0.29 0.64 -1.65
N GLU A 277 0.30 1.91 -1.26
CA GLU A 277 -0.84 2.81 -1.32
C GLU A 277 -0.67 3.84 -2.45
N THR A 278 -1.63 4.76 -2.58
CA THR A 278 -1.75 5.63 -3.75
C THR A 278 -1.18 7.03 -3.50
N THR A 279 0.01 7.31 -4.03
CA THR A 279 0.73 8.57 -3.76
C THR A 279 -0.10 9.82 -4.08
N PHE A 280 -0.57 9.98 -5.32
CA PHE A 280 -1.24 11.22 -5.73
C PHE A 280 -2.62 11.38 -5.09
N TYR A 281 -3.33 10.28 -4.87
CA TYR A 281 -4.63 10.30 -4.21
C TYR A 281 -4.50 10.70 -2.74
N VAL A 282 -3.60 10.07 -1.98
CA VAL A 282 -3.36 10.44 -0.58
C VAL A 282 -2.88 11.89 -0.48
N LEU A 283 -2.00 12.35 -1.37
CA LEU A 283 -1.60 13.75 -1.46
C LEU A 283 -2.80 14.69 -1.66
N ALA A 284 -3.62 14.43 -2.68
CA ALA A 284 -4.75 15.28 -3.02
C ALA A 284 -5.76 15.36 -1.86
N VAL A 285 -6.12 14.21 -1.29
CA VAL A 285 -7.11 14.11 -0.21
C VAL A 285 -6.57 14.71 1.09
N TYR A 286 -5.35 14.34 1.48
CA TYR A 286 -4.82 14.75 2.79
C TYR A 286 -4.44 16.22 2.78
N PHE A 287 -3.64 16.69 1.81
CA PHE A 287 -3.29 18.11 1.72
C PHE A 287 -4.46 18.99 1.33
N GLY A 288 -5.37 18.52 0.46
CA GLY A 288 -6.59 19.24 0.10
C GLY A 288 -7.49 19.50 1.31
N SER A 289 -7.63 18.51 2.21
CA SER A 289 -8.48 18.64 3.41
C SER A 289 -8.01 19.70 4.43
N VAL A 290 -6.74 20.12 4.37
CA VAL A 290 -6.13 21.08 5.30
C VAL A 290 -5.61 22.34 4.59
N GLY A 291 -5.91 22.51 3.30
CA GLY A 291 -5.57 23.72 2.54
C GLY A 291 -4.08 23.90 2.22
N ILE A 292 -3.30 22.83 2.21
CA ILE A 292 -1.88 22.87 1.84
C ILE A 292 -1.73 23.05 0.33
N LYS A 293 -0.93 24.04 -0.09
CA LYS A 293 -0.66 24.37 -1.50
C LYS A 293 0.76 23.99 -1.91
N LYS A 294 1.73 24.12 -1.00
CA LYS A 294 3.14 23.79 -1.24
C LYS A 294 3.48 22.46 -0.59
N THR A 295 3.56 21.41 -1.40
CA THR A 295 3.78 20.01 -0.97
C THR A 295 5.24 19.67 -0.68
N ARG A 296 6.20 20.55 -1.06
CA ARG A 296 7.65 20.36 -0.90
C ARG A 296 8.08 19.02 -1.50
N HIS A 297 8.82 18.20 -0.74
CA HIS A 297 9.35 16.91 -1.18
C HIS A 297 8.40 15.72 -0.96
N ALA A 298 7.13 15.96 -0.61
CA ALA A 298 6.15 14.88 -0.38
C ALA A 298 5.90 14.05 -1.65
N VAL A 299 5.72 14.72 -2.80
CA VAL A 299 5.50 14.05 -4.09
C VAL A 299 6.71 13.19 -4.46
N ALA A 300 7.92 13.75 -4.33
CA ALA A 300 9.15 13.04 -4.63
C ALA A 300 9.33 11.80 -3.73
N ALA A 301 9.07 11.93 -2.42
CA ALA A 301 9.17 10.81 -1.49
C ALA A 301 8.15 9.69 -1.81
N GLY A 302 6.91 10.05 -2.13
CA GLY A 302 5.89 9.06 -2.54
C GLY A 302 6.23 8.36 -3.85
N LEU A 303 6.67 9.10 -4.87
CA LEU A 303 7.05 8.50 -6.16
C LEU A 303 8.26 7.57 -6.06
N ILE A 304 9.25 7.90 -5.21
CA ILE A 304 10.37 6.99 -4.93
C ILE A 304 9.83 5.67 -4.35
N ALA A 305 8.89 5.76 -3.40
CA ALA A 305 8.28 4.58 -2.80
C ALA A 305 7.50 3.74 -3.81
N ASP A 306 6.71 4.38 -4.67
CA ASP A 306 5.95 3.71 -5.71
C ASP A 306 6.88 2.97 -6.70
N ILE A 307 7.94 3.63 -7.18
CA ILE A 307 8.91 3.02 -8.10
C ILE A 307 9.59 1.83 -7.45
N VAL A 308 10.09 1.98 -6.22
CA VAL A 308 10.72 0.88 -5.49
C VAL A 308 9.73 -0.25 -5.23
N GLY A 309 8.47 0.06 -4.91
CA GLY A 309 7.40 -0.91 -4.75
C GLY A 309 7.14 -1.72 -6.01
N VAL A 310 7.02 -1.07 -7.17
CA VAL A 310 6.81 -1.76 -8.46
C VAL A 310 8.02 -2.62 -8.84
N VAL A 311 9.24 -2.09 -8.69
CA VAL A 311 10.47 -2.84 -8.97
C VAL A 311 10.60 -4.04 -8.04
N ALA A 312 10.36 -3.86 -6.74
CA ALA A 312 10.36 -4.95 -5.76
C ALA A 312 9.29 -5.99 -6.11
N ALA A 313 8.09 -5.58 -6.53
CA ALA A 313 7.03 -6.50 -6.95
C ALA A 313 7.44 -7.37 -8.12
N ILE A 314 8.08 -6.77 -9.14
CA ILE A 314 8.59 -7.52 -10.30
C ILE A 314 9.63 -8.55 -9.86
N ILE A 315 10.64 -8.12 -9.09
CA ILE A 315 11.72 -9.01 -8.62
C ILE A 315 11.16 -10.15 -7.76
N VAL A 316 10.32 -9.83 -6.78
CA VAL A 316 9.74 -10.83 -5.87
C VAL A 316 8.81 -11.77 -6.62
N ALA A 317 8.02 -11.29 -7.59
CA ALA A 317 7.18 -12.17 -8.40
C ALA A 317 8.01 -13.16 -9.23
N TYR A 318 9.12 -12.71 -9.84
CA TYR A 318 10.03 -13.63 -10.53
C TYR A 318 10.64 -14.66 -9.59
N ILE A 319 11.00 -14.29 -8.36
CA ILE A 319 11.57 -15.23 -7.39
C ILE A 319 10.57 -16.30 -6.95
N PHE A 320 9.28 -15.95 -6.80
CA PHE A 320 8.28 -16.85 -6.22
C PHE A 320 7.47 -17.64 -7.26
N PHE A 321 7.34 -17.12 -8.48
CA PHE A 321 6.37 -17.61 -9.47
C PHE A 321 6.95 -17.86 -10.87
N HIS A 322 8.27 -17.76 -11.04
CA HIS A 322 8.97 -18.05 -12.30
C HIS A 322 10.25 -18.84 -12.02
#